data_AF-A0A497U415-F1
#
_entry.id   AF-A0A497U415-F1
#
_cell.length_a   1.000
_cell.length_b   1.000
_cell.length_c   1.000
_cell.angle_alpha   90.00
_cell.angle_beta   90.00
_cell.angle_gamma   90.00
#
_symmetry.space_group_name_H-M   'P 1'
#
loop_
_entity.id
_entity.type
_entity.pdbx_description
1 polymer ?
#
loop_
_entity_poly.entity_id
_entity_poly.type
_entity_poly.pdbx_seq_one_letter_code
_entity_poly.pdbx_strand_id
1 'polypeptide(L)'
;MSQAPESSVSELPNLEVETDCHTQSKPPRFLMIGAAIAIITFIAVVFFIASLQSERPEAALSPTDPDIKAPVTEVKTESPDAASIARISELENRLMMLVQQLNVQSDLIRQNQQRLIKLDATIEQIASRTASEWEVRITQLESTVADTTASVDTRLTTLEKNRKPQKTAKKKKPLRAPALPFSLLSVDYWDNKPYAVLGYKGDLRHLSPGETLHKWTLISLTSEQVTFRYRNGIKRKLDVEG
;
A
#
# COMPACT_ATOMS: atom_id res chain seq x y z
N MET A 1 8.93 -82.78 -10.04
CA MET A 1 9.38 -81.60 -10.80
C MET A 1 8.18 -80.66 -10.87
N SER A 2 7.79 -79.96 -9.80
CA SER A 2 8.38 -78.75 -9.20
C SER A 2 8.58 -77.62 -10.20
N GLN A 3 7.64 -76.67 -10.24
CA GLN A 3 7.94 -75.25 -10.03
C GLN A 3 6.63 -74.45 -9.85
N ALA A 4 6.56 -73.70 -8.75
CA ALA A 4 5.56 -72.67 -8.48
C ALA A 4 6.04 -71.33 -9.05
N PRO A 5 5.13 -70.42 -9.44
CA PRO A 5 5.51 -69.05 -9.80
C PRO A 5 5.66 -68.17 -8.56
N GLU A 6 6.78 -67.44 -8.55
CA GLU A 6 7.26 -66.56 -7.49
C GLU A 6 6.45 -65.27 -7.38
N SER A 7 6.34 -64.78 -6.15
CA SER A 7 5.67 -63.53 -5.80
C SER A 7 6.61 -62.34 -5.98
N SER A 8 6.20 -61.35 -6.77
CA SER A 8 6.92 -60.08 -6.89
C SER A 8 6.51 -59.14 -5.76
N VAL A 9 7.37 -59.06 -4.74
CA VAL A 9 7.33 -58.04 -3.68
C VAL A 9 7.77 -56.71 -4.29
N SER A 10 6.85 -55.74 -4.36
CA SER A 10 7.19 -54.35 -4.70
C SER A 10 7.54 -53.61 -3.41
N GLU A 11 8.83 -53.37 -3.19
CA GLU A 11 9.34 -52.43 -2.20
C GLU A 11 9.04 -50.99 -2.65
N LEU A 12 8.26 -50.28 -1.83
CA LEU A 12 8.07 -48.84 -1.91
C LEU A 12 9.29 -48.12 -1.32
N PRO A 13 9.85 -47.10 -2.00
CA PRO A 13 10.84 -46.23 -1.38
C PRO A 13 10.17 -45.33 -0.34
N ASN A 14 10.64 -45.48 0.89
CA ASN A 14 10.27 -44.66 2.04
C ASN A 14 10.89 -43.26 1.88
N LEU A 15 10.12 -42.32 1.34
CA LEU A 15 10.49 -40.92 1.22
C LEU A 15 10.06 -40.20 2.50
N GLU A 16 10.98 -40.15 3.46
CA GLU A 16 10.88 -39.27 4.63
C GLU A 16 10.94 -37.82 4.14
N VAL A 17 9.76 -37.22 3.94
CA VAL A 17 9.61 -35.79 3.72
C VAL A 17 9.75 -35.10 5.08
N GLU A 18 10.96 -34.61 5.32
CA GLU A 18 11.33 -33.66 6.36
C GLU A 18 10.42 -32.42 6.22
N THR A 19 9.42 -32.32 7.09
CA THR A 19 8.50 -31.19 7.14
C THR A 19 9.14 -30.11 8.00
N ASP A 20 9.83 -29.20 7.32
CA ASP A 20 10.33 -27.96 7.88
C ASP A 20 9.18 -27.18 8.53
N CYS A 21 9.36 -26.86 9.81
CA CYS A 21 8.43 -26.08 10.59
C CYS A 21 8.33 -24.66 10.02
N HIS A 22 7.24 -24.36 9.32
CA HIS A 22 6.87 -23.00 8.96
C HIS A 22 6.77 -22.13 10.23
N THR A 23 7.81 -21.33 10.44
CA THR A 23 7.76 -20.14 11.28
C THR A 23 6.66 -19.23 10.77
N GLN A 24 5.58 -19.15 11.55
CA GLN A 24 4.48 -18.21 11.40
C GLN A 24 5.02 -16.78 11.52
N SER A 25 5.51 -16.23 10.42
CA SER A 25 5.96 -14.85 10.33
C SER A 25 4.74 -13.94 10.36
N LYS A 26 4.68 -13.07 11.37
CA LYS A 26 3.70 -11.98 11.42
C LYS A 26 3.91 -11.11 10.18
N PRO A 27 2.83 -10.65 9.50
CA PRO A 27 2.98 -9.83 8.31
C PRO A 27 3.84 -8.59 8.66
N PRO A 28 4.83 -8.25 7.82
CA PRO A 28 5.73 -7.15 8.08
C PRO A 28 4.92 -5.84 8.15
N ARG A 29 4.95 -5.17 9.31
CA ARG A 29 4.24 -3.91 9.59
C ARG A 29 4.61 -2.76 8.65
N PHE A 30 5.64 -2.92 7.83
CA PHE A 30 6.04 -1.98 6.79
C PHE A 30 5.00 -1.84 5.66
N LEU A 31 4.16 -2.86 5.41
CA LEU A 31 3.14 -2.82 4.36
C LEU A 31 1.97 -1.88 4.70
N MET A 32 1.63 -1.76 5.99
CA MET A 32 0.59 -0.83 6.47
C MET A 32 1.02 0.65 6.40
N ILE A 33 2.31 0.94 6.64
CA ILE A 33 2.84 2.30 6.57
C ILE A 33 2.90 2.77 5.11
N GLY A 34 3.29 1.88 4.19
CA GLY A 34 3.29 2.18 2.75
C GLY A 34 1.89 2.51 2.21
N ALA A 35 0.87 1.76 2.63
CA ALA A 35 -0.51 2.02 2.22
C ALA A 35 -1.04 3.36 2.74
N ALA A 36 -0.74 3.74 3.99
CA ALA A 36 -1.15 5.02 4.55
C ALA A 36 -0.50 6.21 3.83
N ILE A 37 0.79 6.12 3.50
CA ILE A 37 1.50 7.16 2.75
C ILE A 37 0.90 7.30 1.35
N ALA A 38 0.64 6.20 0.65
CA ALA A 38 0.05 6.21 -0.69
C ALA A 38 -1.32 6.91 -0.73
N ILE A 39 -2.18 6.63 0.26
CA ILE A 39 -3.50 7.27 0.38
C ILE A 39 -3.35 8.77 0.63
N ILE A 40 -2.45 9.20 1.52
CA ILE A 40 -2.22 10.62 1.81
C ILE A 40 -1.70 11.34 0.57
N THR A 41 -0.75 10.76 -0.17
CA THR A 41 -0.27 11.34 -1.43
C THR A 41 -1.35 11.42 -2.50
N PHE A 42 -2.21 10.41 -2.60
CA PHE A 42 -3.32 10.43 -3.57
C PHE A 42 -4.32 11.55 -3.25
N ILE A 43 -4.69 11.72 -1.98
CA ILE A 43 -5.57 12.81 -1.53
C ILE A 43 -4.92 14.18 -1.81
N ALA A 44 -3.62 14.34 -1.52
CA ALA A 44 -2.91 15.59 -1.79
C ALA A 44 -2.86 15.94 -3.29
N VAL A 45 -2.63 14.95 -4.15
CA VAL A 45 -2.62 15.14 -5.62
C VAL A 45 -4.01 15.49 -6.15
N VAL A 46 -5.06 14.79 -5.70
CA VAL A 46 -6.44 15.10 -6.11
C VAL A 46 -6.85 16.50 -5.65
N PHE A 47 -6.49 16.89 -4.42
CA PHE A 47 -6.76 18.23 -3.90
C PHE A 47 -6.00 19.31 -4.66
N PHE A 48 -4.75 19.05 -5.06
CA PHE A 48 -3.94 19.97 -5.85
C PHE A 48 -4.52 20.17 -7.26
N ILE A 49 -4.96 19.09 -7.92
CA ILE A 49 -5.61 19.18 -9.24
C ILE A 49 -6.96 19.92 -9.15
N ALA A 50 -7.76 19.66 -8.11
CA ALA A 50 -9.01 20.37 -7.88
C ALA A 50 -8.79 21.87 -7.58
N SER A 51 -7.73 22.20 -6.84
CA SER A 51 -7.37 23.60 -6.54
C SER A 51 -6.92 24.35 -7.79
N LEU A 52 -6.21 23.68 -8.73
CA LEU A 52 -5.83 24.27 -10.01
C LEU A 52 -7.01 24.55 -10.94
N GLN A 53 -8.15 23.88 -10.77
CA GLN A 53 -9.38 24.18 -11.53
C GLN A 53 -10.25 25.26 -10.88
N SER A 54 -9.94 25.69 -9.65
CA SER A 54 -10.76 26.65 -8.90
C SER A 54 -10.42 28.12 -9.18
N GLU A 55 -9.38 28.42 -9.96
CA GLU A 55 -9.17 29.76 -10.54
C GLU A 55 -9.83 29.83 -11.92
N ARG A 56 -11.16 29.95 -11.91
CA ARG A 56 -11.92 30.49 -13.03
C ARG A 56 -11.95 32.01 -12.84
N PRO A 57 -11.18 32.80 -13.62
CA PRO A 57 -11.44 34.22 -13.67
C PRO A 57 -12.75 34.39 -14.42
N GLU A 58 -13.81 34.78 -13.71
CA GLU A 58 -14.93 35.49 -14.33
C GLU A 58 -14.39 36.81 -14.89
N ALA A 59 -13.76 36.74 -16.05
CA ALA A 59 -13.66 37.87 -16.94
C ALA A 59 -15.07 38.12 -17.47
N ALA A 60 -15.75 39.05 -16.81
CA ALA A 60 -16.97 39.67 -17.28
C ALA A 60 -16.76 40.14 -18.74
N LEU A 61 -17.32 39.38 -19.68
CA LEU A 61 -17.51 39.83 -21.05
C LEU A 61 -18.64 40.85 -21.05
N SER A 62 -18.31 42.11 -20.76
CA SER A 62 -19.11 43.22 -21.27
C SER A 62 -19.13 43.12 -22.79
N PRO A 63 -20.30 43.14 -23.45
CA PRO A 63 -20.35 43.35 -24.88
C PRO A 63 -19.98 44.82 -25.11
N THR A 64 -18.72 45.10 -25.42
CA THR A 64 -18.35 46.36 -26.06
C THR A 64 -18.87 46.29 -27.48
N ASP A 65 -20.09 46.79 -27.64
CA ASP A 65 -20.69 47.19 -28.91
C ASP A 65 -19.73 48.13 -29.63
N PRO A 66 -19.12 47.77 -30.78
CA PRO A 66 -18.51 48.77 -31.61
C PRO A 66 -19.65 49.50 -32.33
N ASP A 67 -20.05 50.65 -31.77
CA ASP A 67 -20.76 51.70 -32.48
C ASP A 67 -19.89 52.14 -33.67
N ILE A 68 -19.93 51.37 -34.76
CA ILE A 68 -19.35 51.75 -36.05
C ILE A 68 -20.30 52.76 -36.66
N LYS A 69 -20.22 54.01 -36.18
CA LYS A 69 -20.58 55.16 -36.98
C LYS A 69 -19.57 55.26 -38.12
N ALA A 70 -19.88 54.60 -39.23
CA ALA A 70 -19.24 54.88 -40.49
C ALA A 70 -19.58 56.32 -40.90
N PRO A 71 -18.60 57.24 -41.04
CA PRO A 71 -18.83 58.40 -41.89
C PRO A 71 -18.90 57.87 -43.32
N VAL A 72 -20.10 57.85 -43.89
CA VAL A 72 -20.29 57.71 -45.34
C VAL A 72 -19.63 58.92 -45.99
N THR A 73 -18.35 58.76 -46.31
CA THR A 73 -17.63 59.69 -47.17
C THR A 73 -18.03 59.28 -48.57
N GLU A 74 -18.82 60.12 -49.21
CA GLU A 74 -19.21 60.04 -50.61
C GLU A 74 -17.94 60.00 -51.47
N VAL A 75 -17.51 58.79 -51.85
CA VAL A 75 -16.38 58.58 -52.75
C VAL A 75 -16.87 58.94 -54.15
N LYS A 76 -16.49 60.14 -54.59
CA LYS A 76 -16.46 60.56 -55.98
C LYS A 76 -15.78 59.47 -56.80
N THR A 77 -16.51 58.93 -57.77
CA THR A 77 -16.10 57.85 -58.68
C THR A 77 -14.97 58.35 -59.58
N GLU A 78 -13.76 58.36 -59.05
CA GLU A 78 -12.53 58.51 -59.81
C GLU A 78 -11.99 57.09 -60.07
N SER A 79 -11.67 56.83 -61.34
CA SER A 79 -11.23 55.53 -61.86
C SER A 79 -10.24 54.84 -60.92
N PRO A 80 -10.39 53.52 -60.64
CA PRO A 80 -9.49 52.83 -59.73
C PRO A 80 -8.07 52.88 -60.27
N ASP A 81 -7.22 53.62 -59.55
CA ASP A 81 -5.77 53.65 -59.78
C ASP A 81 -5.22 52.22 -59.63
N ALA A 82 -4.25 51.83 -60.46
CA ALA A 82 -3.74 50.46 -60.56
C ALA A 82 -3.21 49.91 -59.21
N ALA A 83 -2.81 50.80 -58.30
CA ALA A 83 -2.42 50.48 -56.93
C ALA A 83 -3.57 49.91 -56.06
N SER A 84 -4.82 50.28 -56.34
CA SER A 84 -6.01 49.83 -55.62
C SER A 84 -6.37 48.40 -55.97
N ILE A 85 -6.22 48.04 -57.25
CA ILE A 85 -6.47 46.69 -57.77
C ILE A 85 -5.44 45.71 -57.19
N ALA A 86 -4.16 46.11 -57.10
CA ALA A 86 -3.11 45.28 -56.50
C ALA A 86 -3.36 44.96 -55.01
N ARG A 87 -3.90 45.93 -54.24
CA ARG A 87 -4.25 45.71 -52.82
C ARG A 87 -5.43 44.76 -52.64
N ILE A 88 -6.41 44.78 -53.54
CA ILE A 88 -7.55 43.86 -53.51
C ILE A 88 -7.06 42.42 -53.71
N SER A 89 -6.20 42.18 -54.69
CA SER A 89 -5.61 40.84 -54.90
C SER A 89 -4.73 40.37 -53.75
N GLU A 90 -4.00 41.27 -53.06
CA GLU A 90 -3.28 40.91 -51.84
C GLU A 90 -4.25 40.51 -50.71
N LEU A 91 -5.35 41.24 -50.55
CA LEU A 91 -6.36 40.94 -49.54
C LEU A 91 -7.05 39.59 -49.79
N GLU A 92 -7.38 39.30 -51.05
CA GLU A 92 -7.94 38.01 -51.48
C GLU A 92 -6.98 36.85 -51.18
N ASN A 93 -5.68 37.02 -51.47
CA ASN A 93 -4.67 36.02 -51.15
C ASN A 93 -4.53 35.79 -49.63
N ARG A 94 -4.57 36.86 -48.82
CA ARG A 94 -4.56 36.74 -47.36
C ARG A 94 -5.80 36.04 -46.84
N LEU A 95 -6.97 36.37 -47.39
CA LEU A 95 -8.24 35.74 -46.99
C LEU A 95 -8.26 34.25 -47.36
N MET A 96 -7.76 33.89 -48.53
CA MET A 96 -7.61 32.48 -48.94
C MET A 96 -6.66 31.72 -48.00
N MET A 97 -5.53 32.33 -47.61
CA MET A 97 -4.60 31.72 -46.64
C MET A 97 -5.27 31.51 -45.27
N LEU A 98 -6.03 32.49 -44.78
CA LEU A 98 -6.75 32.38 -43.51
C LEU A 98 -7.82 31.29 -43.55
N VAL A 99 -8.58 31.19 -44.66
CA VAL A 99 -9.56 30.11 -44.84
C VAL A 99 -8.87 28.75 -44.85
N GLN A 100 -7.71 28.63 -45.52
CA GLN A 100 -6.94 27.40 -45.53
C GLN A 100 -6.41 27.03 -44.13
N GLN A 101 -5.91 28.01 -43.36
CA GLN A 101 -5.50 27.82 -41.98
C GLN A 101 -6.65 27.39 -41.07
N LEU A 102 -7.84 28.00 -41.23
CA LEU A 102 -9.03 27.65 -40.48
C LEU A 102 -9.47 26.20 -40.76
N ASN A 103 -9.42 25.77 -42.03
CA ASN A 103 -9.74 24.40 -42.41
C ASN A 103 -8.77 23.39 -41.77
N VAL A 104 -7.46 23.68 -41.80
CA VAL A 104 -6.45 22.84 -41.16
C VAL A 104 -6.68 22.77 -39.64
N GLN A 105 -6.99 23.88 -38.98
CA GLN A 105 -7.32 23.88 -37.55
C GLN A 105 -8.61 23.11 -37.25
N SER A 106 -9.64 23.25 -38.08
CA SER A 106 -10.90 22.53 -37.94
C SER A 106 -10.69 21.01 -38.04
N ASP A 107 -9.90 20.57 -39.02
CA ASP A 107 -9.56 19.15 -39.17
C ASP A 107 -8.74 18.63 -37.97
N LEU A 108 -7.81 19.43 -37.45
CA LEU A 108 -7.03 19.06 -36.27
C LEU A 108 -7.92 18.93 -35.03
N ILE A 109 -8.87 19.85 -34.82
CA ILE A 109 -9.85 19.79 -33.72
C ILE A 109 -10.69 18.52 -33.86
N ARG A 110 -11.18 18.22 -35.06
CA ARG A 110 -11.97 17.01 -35.32
C ARG A 110 -11.17 15.73 -35.04
N GLN A 111 -9.90 15.68 -35.45
CA GLN A 111 -9.02 14.54 -35.15
C GLN A 111 -8.77 14.39 -33.65
N ASN A 112 -8.54 15.50 -32.94
CA ASN A 112 -8.34 15.48 -31.49
C ASN A 112 -9.60 15.02 -30.75
N GLN A 113 -10.79 15.48 -31.17
CA GLN A 113 -12.05 14.98 -30.62
C GLN A 113 -12.22 13.48 -30.80
N GLN A 114 -11.91 12.95 -32.00
CA GLN A 114 -11.95 11.51 -32.23
C GLN A 114 -10.94 10.74 -31.38
N ARG A 115 -9.75 11.30 -31.14
CA ARG A 115 -8.77 10.71 -30.23
C ARG A 115 -9.26 10.69 -28.80
N LEU A 116 -9.88 11.77 -28.32
CA LEU A 116 -10.45 11.84 -26.98
C LEU A 116 -11.54 10.80 -26.78
N ILE A 117 -12.47 10.64 -27.73
CA ILE A 117 -13.52 9.61 -27.67
C ILE A 117 -12.91 8.19 -27.60
N LYS A 118 -11.87 7.92 -28.38
CA LYS A 118 -11.18 6.62 -28.34
C LYS A 118 -10.48 6.37 -27.01
N LEU A 119 -9.85 7.40 -26.44
CA LEU A 119 -9.21 7.32 -25.13
C LEU A 119 -10.23 7.05 -24.04
N ASP A 120 -11.38 7.74 -24.07
CA ASP A 120 -12.47 7.55 -23.11
C ASP A 120 -13.00 6.12 -23.13
N ALA A 121 -13.30 5.59 -24.32
CA ALA A 121 -13.70 4.19 -24.49
C ALA A 121 -12.63 3.19 -24.00
N THR A 122 -11.35 3.51 -24.17
CA THR A 122 -10.26 2.67 -23.67
C THR A 122 -10.18 2.70 -22.14
N ILE A 123 -10.39 3.88 -21.53
CA ILE A 123 -10.44 4.04 -20.07
C ILE A 123 -11.59 3.23 -19.49
N GLU A 124 -12.79 3.31 -20.07
CA GLU A 124 -13.94 2.51 -19.64
C GLU A 124 -13.69 1.00 -19.78
N GLN A 125 -13.05 0.57 -20.86
CA GLN A 125 -12.68 -0.84 -21.06
C GLN A 125 -11.67 -1.32 -20.01
N ILE A 126 -10.67 -0.49 -19.68
CA ILE A 126 -9.69 -0.82 -18.64
C ILE A 126 -10.37 -0.86 -17.27
N ALA A 127 -11.22 0.12 -16.96
CA ALA A 127 -11.94 0.19 -15.69
C ALA A 127 -12.84 -1.04 -15.48
N SER A 128 -13.62 -1.42 -16.48
CA SER A 128 -14.51 -2.59 -16.43
C SER A 128 -13.73 -3.90 -16.29
N ARG A 129 -12.64 -4.08 -17.04
CA ARG A 129 -11.75 -5.24 -16.90
C ARG A 129 -11.15 -5.32 -15.50
N THR A 130 -10.60 -4.22 -15.02
CA THR A 130 -9.96 -4.16 -13.70
C THR A 130 -10.96 -4.46 -12.59
N ALA A 131 -12.18 -3.92 -12.67
CA ALA A 131 -13.27 -4.23 -11.73
C ALA A 131 -13.60 -5.73 -11.71
N SER A 132 -13.73 -6.36 -12.89
CA SER A 132 -14.00 -7.80 -12.99
C SER A 132 -12.87 -8.66 -12.41
N GLU A 133 -11.62 -8.27 -12.61
CA GLU A 133 -10.46 -8.99 -12.08
C GLU A 133 -10.38 -8.87 -10.54
N TRP A 134 -10.73 -7.70 -9.99
CA TRP A 134 -10.81 -7.52 -8.54
C TRP A 134 -11.94 -8.36 -7.91
N GLU A 135 -13.11 -8.42 -8.54
CA GLU A 135 -14.23 -9.23 -8.05
C GLU A 135 -13.85 -10.72 -7.95
N VAL A 136 -13.17 -11.25 -8.97
CA VAL A 136 -12.67 -12.64 -8.95
C VAL A 136 -11.64 -12.85 -7.84
N ARG A 137 -10.75 -11.89 -7.61
CA ARG A 137 -9.75 -11.99 -6.53
C ARG A 137 -10.39 -11.91 -5.14
N ILE A 138 -11.38 -11.05 -4.97
CA ILE A 138 -12.13 -10.89 -3.71
C ILE A 138 -12.85 -12.20 -3.39
N THR A 139 -13.61 -12.74 -4.33
CA THR A 139 -14.33 -14.01 -4.15
C THR A 139 -13.38 -15.18 -3.84
N GLN A 140 -12.21 -15.24 -4.49
CA GLN A 140 -11.19 -16.25 -4.17
C GLN A 140 -10.56 -16.07 -2.78
N LEU A 141 -10.35 -14.81 -2.34
CA LEU A 141 -9.88 -14.51 -1.00
C LEU A 141 -10.93 -14.91 0.05
N GLU A 142 -12.20 -14.60 -0.19
CA GLU A 142 -13.31 -14.98 0.68
C GLU A 142 -13.42 -16.50 0.81
N SER A 143 -13.31 -17.25 -0.28
CA SER A 143 -13.32 -18.72 -0.22
C SER A 143 -12.14 -19.25 0.59
N THR A 144 -10.94 -18.69 0.38
CA THR A 144 -9.73 -19.10 1.11
C THR A 144 -9.85 -18.80 2.61
N VAL A 145 -10.41 -17.64 2.97
CA VAL A 145 -10.67 -17.28 4.38
C VAL A 145 -11.69 -18.22 5.00
N ALA A 146 -12.76 -18.57 4.28
CA ALA A 146 -13.75 -19.53 4.76
C ALA A 146 -13.13 -20.92 5.00
N ASP A 147 -12.35 -21.44 4.05
CA ASP A 147 -11.69 -22.75 4.15
C ASP A 147 -10.67 -22.79 5.30
N THR A 148 -9.87 -21.73 5.44
CA THR A 148 -8.89 -21.64 6.54
C THR A 148 -9.57 -21.53 7.89
N THR A 149 -10.68 -20.79 8.00
CA THR A 149 -11.47 -20.70 9.24
C THR A 149 -12.05 -22.06 9.61
N ALA A 150 -12.66 -22.78 8.65
CA ALA A 150 -13.17 -24.13 8.88
C ALA A 150 -12.04 -25.11 9.29
N SER A 151 -10.85 -24.98 8.70
CA SER A 151 -9.67 -25.78 9.10
C SER A 151 -9.20 -25.48 10.52
N VAL A 152 -9.23 -24.20 10.93
CA VAL A 152 -8.88 -23.81 12.31
C VAL A 152 -9.92 -24.36 13.29
N ASP A 153 -11.21 -24.24 13.00
CA ASP A 153 -12.28 -24.75 13.87
C ASP A 153 -12.22 -26.27 14.05
N THR A 154 -11.97 -27.01 12.96
CA THR A 154 -11.78 -28.47 13.03
C THR A 154 -10.56 -28.86 13.86
N ARG A 155 -9.45 -28.11 13.77
CA ARG A 155 -8.27 -28.32 14.61
C ARG A 155 -8.55 -28.00 16.07
N LEU A 156 -9.27 -26.93 16.35
CA LEU A 156 -9.59 -26.47 17.70
C LEU A 156 -10.51 -27.47 18.41
N THR A 157 -11.58 -27.91 17.74
CA THR A 157 -12.47 -28.96 18.25
C THR A 157 -11.74 -30.29 18.47
N THR A 158 -10.80 -30.65 17.59
CA THR A 158 -9.96 -31.83 17.77
C THR A 158 -9.03 -31.70 18.99
N LEU A 159 -8.43 -30.51 19.20
CA LEU A 159 -7.59 -30.23 20.36
C LEU A 159 -8.38 -30.25 21.67
N GLU A 160 -9.60 -29.70 21.68
CA GLU A 160 -10.49 -29.73 22.83
C GLU A 160 -10.91 -31.16 23.17
N LYS A 161 -11.28 -31.97 22.17
CA LYS A 161 -11.62 -33.38 22.36
C LYS A 161 -10.43 -34.20 22.87
N ASN A 162 -9.22 -33.88 22.42
CA ASN A 162 -7.99 -34.55 22.84
C ASN A 162 -7.38 -33.98 24.13
N ARG A 163 -8.01 -32.97 24.74
CA ARG A 163 -7.58 -32.38 26.01
C ARG A 163 -7.81 -33.36 27.15
N LYS A 164 -6.86 -34.25 27.38
CA LYS A 164 -6.83 -35.09 28.59
C LYS A 164 -6.76 -34.18 29.82
N PRO A 165 -7.50 -34.49 30.90
CA PRO A 165 -7.39 -33.75 32.15
C PRO A 165 -5.95 -33.84 32.64
N GLN A 166 -5.24 -32.72 32.58
CA GLN A 166 -3.88 -32.59 33.06
C GLN A 166 -3.91 -32.86 34.56
N LYS A 167 -3.53 -34.09 34.97
CA LYS A 167 -3.36 -34.46 36.37
C LYS A 167 -2.46 -33.39 36.98
N THR A 168 -2.99 -32.64 37.94
CA THR A 168 -2.28 -31.58 38.65
C THR A 168 -1.05 -32.22 39.29
N ALA A 169 0.10 -31.99 38.67
CA ALA A 169 1.36 -32.44 39.22
C ALA A 169 1.50 -31.86 40.62
N LYS A 170 1.64 -32.74 41.61
CA LYS A 170 1.83 -32.40 43.03
C LYS A 170 2.74 -31.19 43.13
N LYS A 171 2.28 -30.13 43.82
CA LYS A 171 3.01 -28.89 44.07
C LYS A 171 4.44 -29.23 44.52
N LYS A 172 5.39 -29.20 43.59
CA LYS A 172 6.81 -29.26 43.93
C LYS A 172 7.08 -28.00 44.75
N LYS A 173 7.80 -28.15 45.86
CA LYS A 173 8.25 -27.03 46.70
C LYS A 173 8.76 -25.92 45.78
N PRO A 174 8.36 -24.65 45.99
CA PRO A 174 8.78 -23.56 45.12
C PRO A 174 10.31 -23.57 45.05
N LEU A 175 10.86 -23.85 43.87
CA LEU A 175 12.30 -23.70 43.66
C LEU A 175 12.62 -22.24 43.98
N ARG A 176 13.52 -22.01 44.93
CA ARG A 176 13.99 -20.67 45.25
C ARG A 176 14.50 -20.04 43.96
N ALA A 177 13.82 -18.97 43.55
CA ALA A 177 14.17 -18.23 42.37
C ALA A 177 15.55 -17.59 42.59
N PRO A 178 16.54 -17.82 41.70
CA PRO A 178 17.84 -17.18 41.81
C PRO A 178 17.69 -15.66 41.94
N ALA A 179 18.61 -15.04 42.68
CA ALA A 179 18.70 -13.58 42.69
C ALA A 179 19.11 -13.07 41.31
N LEU A 180 18.61 -11.90 40.92
CA LEU A 180 19.04 -11.22 39.71
C LEU A 180 20.44 -10.65 39.96
N PRO A 181 21.43 -10.94 39.11
CA PRO A 181 22.80 -10.48 39.31
C PRO A 181 23.03 -9.05 38.78
N PHE A 182 21.97 -8.35 38.41
CA PHE A 182 21.95 -7.01 37.83
C PHE A 182 20.78 -6.22 38.42
N SER A 183 20.90 -4.88 38.39
CA SER A 183 19.82 -3.96 38.72
C SER A 183 19.24 -3.36 37.45
N LEU A 184 17.94 -3.08 37.46
CA LEU A 184 17.29 -2.27 36.45
C LEU A 184 17.54 -0.80 36.78
N LEU A 185 18.05 -0.03 35.82
CA LEU A 185 18.36 1.39 35.99
C LEU A 185 17.32 2.27 35.33
N SER A 186 16.97 1.97 34.07
CA SER A 186 15.94 2.71 33.34
C SER A 186 15.33 1.85 32.23
N VAL A 187 14.23 2.36 31.66
CA VAL A 187 13.63 1.85 30.43
C VAL A 187 13.64 2.98 29.41
N ASP A 188 14.45 2.82 28.38
CA ASP A 188 14.66 3.83 27.34
C ASP A 188 14.05 3.41 26.01
N TYR A 189 13.85 4.40 25.13
CA TYR A 189 13.34 4.20 23.79
C TYR A 189 14.39 4.60 22.76
N TRP A 190 14.73 3.67 21.88
CA TRP A 190 15.62 3.92 20.75
C TRP A 190 14.97 3.37 19.47
N ASP A 191 14.96 4.13 18.38
CA ASP A 191 14.32 3.69 17.12
C ASP A 191 12.87 3.19 17.33
N ASN A 192 12.13 3.89 18.20
CA ASN A 192 10.75 3.53 18.58
C ASN A 192 10.59 2.10 19.14
N LYS A 193 11.67 1.52 19.68
CA LYS A 193 11.69 0.22 20.37
C LYS A 193 12.14 0.44 21.81
N PRO A 194 11.53 -0.25 22.78
CA PRO A 194 11.86 -0.03 24.17
C PRO A 194 12.96 -1.01 24.62
N TYR A 195 13.92 -0.53 25.40
CA TYR A 195 15.09 -1.26 25.87
C TYR A 195 15.20 -1.13 27.40
N ALA A 196 15.60 -2.23 28.07
CA ALA A 196 15.98 -2.16 29.47
C ALA A 196 17.45 -1.76 29.58
N VAL A 197 17.76 -0.71 30.35
CA VAL A 197 19.12 -0.37 30.76
C VAL A 197 19.41 -1.05 32.09
N LEU A 198 20.38 -1.98 32.09
CA LEU A 198 20.74 -2.75 33.27
C LEU A 198 22.17 -2.44 33.73
N GLY A 199 22.35 -2.32 35.04
CA GLY A 199 23.67 -2.29 35.67
C GLY A 199 24.15 -3.70 35.99
N TYR A 200 25.27 -4.12 35.42
CA TYR A 200 25.87 -5.43 35.68
C TYR A 200 27.38 -5.32 35.84
N LYS A 201 27.88 -5.65 37.02
CA LYS A 201 29.33 -5.63 37.36
C LYS A 201 30.03 -4.30 37.05
N GLY A 202 29.33 -3.19 37.19
CA GLY A 202 29.86 -1.84 36.90
C GLY A 202 29.69 -1.39 35.45
N ASP A 203 29.21 -2.25 34.55
CA ASP A 203 28.89 -1.90 33.16
C ASP A 203 27.39 -1.67 32.96
N LEU A 204 27.07 -0.84 31.97
CA LEU A 204 25.70 -0.68 31.45
C LEU A 204 25.44 -1.64 30.30
N ARG A 205 24.28 -2.31 30.33
CA ARG A 205 23.84 -3.24 29.29
C ARG A 205 22.43 -2.88 28.84
N HIS A 206 22.26 -2.74 27.53
CA HIS A 206 20.96 -2.58 26.89
C HIS A 206 20.42 -3.95 26.50
N LEU A 207 19.16 -4.22 26.84
CA LEU A 207 18.48 -5.46 26.47
C LEU A 207 17.12 -5.19 25.81
N SER A 208 16.92 -5.84 24.67
CA SER A 208 15.63 -5.96 23.99
C SER A 208 14.86 -7.22 24.43
N PRO A 209 13.52 -7.23 24.28
CA PRO A 209 12.73 -8.45 24.47
C PRO A 209 13.27 -9.62 23.63
N GLY A 210 13.56 -10.74 24.29
CA GLY A 210 14.17 -11.94 23.71
C GLY A 210 15.67 -12.09 24.00
N GLU A 211 16.37 -11.01 24.35
CA GLU A 211 17.80 -11.07 24.65
C GLU A 211 18.06 -11.61 26.06
N THR A 212 19.25 -12.18 26.25
CA THR A 212 19.61 -12.90 27.48
C THR A 212 20.88 -12.35 28.11
N LEU A 213 20.81 -12.08 29.42
CA LEU A 213 21.95 -11.70 30.25
C LEU A 213 22.04 -12.65 31.45
N HIS A 214 23.18 -13.31 31.63
CA HIS A 214 23.43 -14.23 32.75
C HIS A 214 22.31 -15.27 32.96
N LYS A 215 21.86 -15.93 31.89
CA LYS A 215 20.78 -16.94 31.87
C LYS A 215 19.37 -16.39 32.20
N TRP A 216 19.22 -15.07 32.29
CA TRP A 216 17.93 -14.37 32.36
C TRP A 216 17.58 -13.77 31.00
N THR A 217 16.46 -14.18 30.44
CA THR A 217 15.93 -13.66 29.18
C THR A 217 14.88 -12.60 29.48
N LEU A 218 15.00 -11.42 28.85
CA LEU A 218 13.97 -10.40 28.91
C LEU A 218 12.74 -10.86 28.14
N ILE A 219 11.58 -10.98 28.79
CA ILE A 219 10.32 -11.41 28.12
C ILE A 219 9.49 -10.22 27.70
N SER A 220 9.27 -9.29 28.63
CA SER A 220 8.37 -8.16 28.44
C SER A 220 8.89 -6.97 29.21
N LEU A 221 8.59 -5.79 28.67
CA LEU A 221 9.05 -4.52 29.18
C LEU A 221 7.94 -3.51 28.94
N THR A 222 7.53 -2.84 30.01
CA THR A 222 6.62 -1.69 30.03
C THR A 222 7.34 -0.50 30.67
N SER A 223 6.73 0.68 30.64
CA SER A 223 7.27 1.89 31.29
C SER A 223 7.50 1.72 32.79
N GLU A 224 6.73 0.84 33.45
CA GLU A 224 6.75 0.66 34.90
C GLU A 224 7.46 -0.62 35.34
N GLN A 225 7.46 -1.65 34.49
CA GLN A 225 7.85 -2.99 34.91
C GLN A 225 8.56 -3.78 33.81
N VAL A 226 9.59 -4.51 34.22
CA VAL A 226 10.38 -5.37 33.36
C VAL A 226 10.33 -6.79 33.88
N THR A 227 9.99 -7.75 33.00
CA THR A 227 9.86 -9.17 33.37
C THR A 227 10.95 -10.01 32.72
N PHE A 228 11.74 -10.68 33.55
CA PHE A 228 12.78 -11.63 33.14
C PHE A 228 12.35 -13.07 33.40
N ARG A 229 12.87 -14.00 32.59
CA ARG A 229 12.76 -15.45 32.81
C ARG A 229 14.12 -16.09 32.88
N TYR A 230 14.34 -16.86 33.94
CA TYR A 230 15.52 -17.70 34.06
C TYR A 230 15.39 -18.95 33.18
N ARG A 231 16.51 -19.56 32.81
CA ARG A 231 16.57 -20.78 31.97
C ARG A 231 15.64 -21.92 32.42
N ASN A 232 15.33 -22.02 33.71
CA ASN A 232 14.42 -23.05 34.26
C ASN A 232 12.92 -22.66 34.23
N GLY A 233 12.56 -21.54 33.60
CA GLY A 233 11.20 -21.05 33.48
C GLY A 233 10.73 -20.12 34.60
N ILE A 234 11.53 -19.92 35.66
CA ILE A 234 11.18 -19.00 36.75
C ILE A 234 11.16 -17.56 36.23
N LYS A 235 10.09 -16.83 36.56
CA LYS A 235 9.94 -15.41 36.19
C LYS A 235 10.22 -14.49 37.38
N ARG A 236 10.84 -13.35 37.10
CA ARG A 236 11.03 -12.24 38.06
C ARG A 236 10.62 -10.93 37.40
N LYS A 237 9.96 -10.10 38.19
CA LYS A 237 9.58 -8.74 37.81
C LYS A 237 10.48 -7.78 38.56
N LEU A 238 10.98 -6.78 37.84
CA LEU A 238 11.66 -5.62 38.39
C LEU A 238 10.80 -4.42 38.06
N ASP A 239 10.53 -3.60 39.06
CA ASP A 239 9.89 -2.32 38.87
C ASP A 239 11.00 -1.29 38.59
N VAL A 240 10.71 -0.33 37.71
CA VAL A 240 11.63 0.78 37.47
C VAL A 240 11.65 1.63 38.73
N GLU A 241 12.80 1.72 39.42
CA GLU A 241 12.97 2.68 40.51
C GLU A 241 12.86 4.08 39.88
N GLY A 242 11.73 4.74 40.12
CA GLY A 242 11.46 6.12 39.72
C GLY A 242 11.96 7.13 40.74
#